data_AF-A0A955JWU9-F1
#
_entry.id   AF-A0A955JWU9-F1
#
_cell.length_a   1.000
_cell.length_b   1.000
_cell.length_c   1.000
_cell.angle_alpha   90.00
_cell.angle_beta   90.00
_cell.angle_gamma   90.00
#
_symmetry.space_group_name_H-M   'P 1'
#
loop_
_entity.id
_entity.type
_entity.pdbx_description
1 polymer ?
#
loop_
_entity_poly.entity_id
_entity_poly.type
_entity_poly.pdbx_seq_one_letter_code
_entity_poly.pdbx_strand_id
1 'polypeptide(L)'
;FGRRRPTPDVRSSNFMVREGAKRAAANMPIQGTEADLMKMAMLEVDKKLGNLGWQVLQIHDSILVECPEKNAEKVSRILQETMENIYPELGIRLKVDVSIGKNWGEL
;
A
#
# COMPACT_ATOMS: atom_id res chain seq x y z
N PHE A 1 -12.97 -1.82 5.81
CA PHE A 1 -12.26 -3.10 6.10
C PHE A 1 -12.45 -3.61 7.53
N GLY A 2 -12.54 -2.75 8.55
CA GLY A 2 -12.89 -3.21 9.90
C GLY A 2 -11.75 -3.87 10.67
N ARG A 3 -10.50 -3.72 10.22
CA ARG A 3 -9.30 -4.08 10.99
C ARG A 3 -9.34 -3.36 12.35
N ARG A 4 -9.05 -4.10 13.42
CA ARG A 4 -9.06 -3.56 14.79
C ARG A 4 -7.70 -3.76 15.44
N ARG A 5 -7.28 -2.78 16.23
CA ARG A 5 -6.15 -2.89 17.14
C ARG A 5 -6.64 -2.53 18.55
N PRO A 6 -6.70 -3.50 19.48
CA PRO A 6 -6.98 -3.18 20.88
C PRO A 6 -5.90 -2.26 21.45
N THR A 7 -6.32 -1.18 22.12
CA THR A 7 -5.43 -0.22 22.79
C THR A 7 -5.85 -0.03 24.26
N PRO A 8 -5.78 -1.09 25.10
CA PRO A 8 -6.19 -1.01 26.50
C PRO A 8 -5.37 0.01 27.30
N ASP A 9 -4.13 0.26 26.88
CA ASP A 9 -3.17 1.19 27.49
C ASP A 9 -3.67 2.65 27.56
N VAL A 10 -4.70 3.01 26.79
CA VAL A 10 -5.39 4.30 26.92
C VAL A 10 -6.01 4.49 28.32
N ARG A 11 -6.26 3.39 29.04
CA ARG A 11 -6.75 3.41 30.43
C ARG A 11 -5.64 3.33 31.47
N SER A 12 -4.37 3.31 31.07
CA SER A 12 -3.23 3.22 32.00
C SER A 12 -3.20 4.43 32.94
N SER A 13 -2.90 4.20 34.21
CA SER A 13 -2.66 5.28 35.19
C SER A 13 -1.36 6.02 34.90
N ASN A 14 -0.37 5.35 34.30
CA ASN A 14 0.89 5.96 33.88
C ASN A 14 0.65 6.93 32.71
N PHE A 15 0.94 8.21 32.95
CA PHE A 15 0.71 9.28 31.98
C PHE A 15 1.43 9.03 30.64
N MET A 16 2.70 8.65 30.66
CA MET A 16 3.49 8.44 29.43
C MET A 16 2.93 7.29 28.60
N VAL A 17 2.55 6.19 29.25
CA VAL A 17 1.95 5.02 28.58
C VAL A 17 0.62 5.41 27.94
N ARG A 18 -0.24 6.11 28.67
CA ARG A 18 -1.55 6.55 28.20
C ARG A 18 -1.47 7.48 26.99
N GLU A 19 -0.58 8.47 27.01
CA GLU A 19 -0.41 9.40 25.89
C GLU A 19 0.23 8.73 24.65
N GLY A 20 1.13 7.76 24.86
CA GLY A 20 1.61 6.90 23.76
C GLY A 20 0.48 6.10 23.12
N ALA A 21 -0.39 5.50 23.93
CA ALA A 21 -1.52 4.72 23.47
C ALA A 21 -2.55 5.57 22.71
N LYS A 22 -2.83 6.80 23.16
CA LYS A 22 -3.72 7.74 22.44
C LYS A 22 -3.20 8.08 21.05
N ARG A 23 -1.90 8.37 20.92
CA ARG A 23 -1.28 8.64 19.61
C ARG A 23 -1.35 7.42 18.69
N ALA A 24 -1.07 6.23 19.22
CA ALA A 24 -1.19 4.99 18.47
C ALA A 24 -2.63 4.71 18.02
N ALA A 25 -3.62 4.97 18.88
CA ALA A 25 -5.04 4.81 18.58
C ALA A 25 -5.52 5.78 17.49
N ALA A 26 -5.03 7.03 17.51
CA ALA A 26 -5.35 8.00 16.47
C ALA A 26 -4.72 7.65 15.11
N ASN A 27 -3.48 7.14 15.10
CA ASN A 27 -2.78 6.80 13.86
C ASN A 27 -3.26 5.49 13.23
N MET A 28 -3.73 4.55 14.03
CA MET A 28 -4.05 3.19 13.55
C MET A 28 -5.14 3.14 12.47
N PRO A 29 -6.25 3.90 12.54
CA PRO A 29 -7.22 3.94 11.45
C PRO A 29 -6.63 4.43 10.13
N ILE A 30 -5.70 5.38 10.17
CA ILE A 30 -5.08 5.98 8.96
C ILE A 30 -4.11 4.98 8.34
N GLN A 31 -3.07 4.59 9.06
CA GLN A 31 -2.04 3.65 8.57
C GLN A 31 -2.60 2.25 8.32
N GLY A 32 -3.58 1.83 9.12
CA GLY A 32 -4.25 0.55 8.94
C GLY A 32 -5.06 0.51 7.65
N THR A 33 -5.76 1.60 7.32
CA THR A 33 -6.52 1.70 6.06
C THR A 33 -5.58 1.77 4.86
N GLU A 34 -4.49 2.53 4.94
CA GLU A 34 -3.43 2.55 3.92
C GLU A 34 -2.89 1.13 3.67
N ALA A 35 -2.54 0.40 4.73
CA ALA A 35 -2.06 -0.97 4.62
C ALA A 35 -3.11 -1.95 4.06
N ASP A 36 -4.40 -1.72 4.33
CA ASP A 36 -5.48 -2.52 3.77
C ASP A 36 -5.64 -2.27 2.26
N LEU A 37 -5.63 -1.00 1.83
CA LEU A 37 -5.67 -0.61 0.42
C LEU A 37 -4.47 -1.19 -0.35
N MET A 38 -3.27 -1.05 0.22
CA MET A 38 -2.03 -1.55 -0.38
C MET A 38 -2.08 -3.07 -0.57
N LYS A 39 -2.55 -3.83 0.43
CA LYS A 39 -2.66 -5.29 0.33
C LYS A 39 -3.66 -5.73 -0.73
N MET A 40 -4.79 -5.05 -0.83
CA MET A 40 -5.75 -5.35 -1.91
C MET A 40 -5.14 -5.05 -3.28
N ALA A 41 -4.43 -3.93 -3.42
CA ALA A 41 -3.75 -3.58 -4.64
C ALA A 41 -2.68 -4.61 -5.02
N MET A 42 -1.86 -5.08 -4.07
CA MET A 42 -0.88 -6.13 -4.31
C MET A 42 -1.53 -7.42 -4.84
N LEU A 43 -2.65 -7.86 -4.25
CA LEU A 43 -3.37 -9.05 -4.71
C LEU A 43 -3.95 -8.88 -6.11
N GLU A 44 -4.49 -7.69 -6.42
CA GLU A 44 -5.12 -7.45 -7.71
C GLU A 44 -4.09 -7.21 -8.83
N VAL A 45 -2.99 -6.53 -8.51
CA VAL A 45 -1.82 -6.39 -9.40
C VAL A 45 -1.26 -7.77 -9.72
N ASP A 46 -1.08 -8.66 -8.73
CA ASP A 46 -0.54 -10.01 -8.95
C ASP A 46 -1.35 -10.80 -9.97
N LYS A 47 -2.67 -10.82 -9.81
CA LYS A 47 -3.59 -11.48 -10.74
C LYS A 47 -3.48 -10.94 -12.15
N LYS A 48 -3.34 -9.61 -12.30
CA LYS A 48 -3.28 -8.94 -13.61
C LYS A 48 -1.90 -9.04 -14.26
N LEU A 49 -0.83 -9.14 -13.48
CA LEU A 49 0.52 -9.35 -13.99
C LEU A 49 0.62 -10.70 -14.71
N GLY A 50 0.08 -11.77 -14.12
CA GLY A 50 0.17 -13.11 -14.71
C GLY A 50 1.61 -13.53 -14.96
N ASN A 51 1.99 -13.71 -16.23
CA ASN A 51 3.37 -14.02 -16.64
C ASN A 51 4.16 -12.81 -17.17
N LEU A 52 3.64 -11.59 -17.00
CA LEU A 52 4.29 -10.37 -17.50
C LEU A 52 5.46 -9.92 -16.62
N GLY A 53 5.46 -10.27 -15.33
CA GLY A 53 6.47 -9.89 -14.35
C GLY A 53 6.10 -10.39 -12.95
N TRP A 54 6.87 -10.00 -11.95
CA TRP A 54 6.73 -10.45 -10.56
C TRP A 54 6.89 -9.28 -9.59
N GLN A 55 6.05 -9.23 -8.56
CA GLN A 55 6.23 -8.29 -7.46
C GLN A 55 7.42 -8.76 -6.60
N VAL A 56 8.42 -7.89 -6.45
CA VAL A 56 9.66 -8.21 -5.72
C VAL A 56 9.62 -7.68 -4.29
N LEU A 57 9.11 -6.46 -4.12
CA LEU A 57 9.14 -5.75 -2.85
C LEU A 57 7.93 -4.83 -2.71
N GLN A 58 7.50 -4.63 -1.47
CA GLN A 58 6.59 -3.56 -1.10
C GLN A 58 7.25 -2.69 -0.02
N ILE A 59 7.16 -1.36 -0.18
CA ILE A 59 7.65 -0.37 0.77
C ILE A 59 6.54 0.64 0.99
N HIS A 60 5.89 0.56 2.15
CA HIS A 60 4.78 1.45 2.53
C HIS A 60 3.67 1.55 1.46
N ASP A 61 3.68 2.56 0.63
CA ASP A 61 2.70 2.85 -0.42
C ASP A 61 3.16 2.43 -1.82
N SER A 62 4.34 1.83 -1.94
CA SER A 62 5.01 1.54 -3.21
C SER A 62 5.21 0.03 -3.43
N ILE A 63 5.04 -0.43 -4.68
CA ILE A 63 5.36 -1.80 -5.12
C ILE A 63 6.49 -1.73 -6.14
N LEU A 64 7.51 -2.56 -5.95
CA LEU A 64 8.55 -2.83 -6.94
C LEU A 64 8.17 -4.08 -7.75
N VAL A 65 8.10 -3.94 -9.07
CA VAL A 65 7.85 -5.05 -10.00
C VAL A 65 9.04 -5.22 -10.93
N GLU A 66 9.50 -6.46 -11.06
CA GLU A 66 10.51 -6.85 -12.04
C GLU A 66 9.85 -7.57 -13.22
N CYS A 67 10.22 -7.19 -14.44
CA CYS A 67 9.66 -7.77 -15.65
C CYS A 67 10.65 -7.70 -16.82
N PRO A 68 10.46 -8.53 -17.86
CA PRO A 68 11.18 -8.35 -19.13
C PRO A 68 10.94 -6.94 -19.71
N GLU A 69 11.96 -6.31 -20.27
CA GLU A 69 11.91 -4.93 -20.80
C GLU A 69 10.74 -4.70 -21.77
N LYS A 70 10.44 -5.68 -22.64
CA LYS A 70 9.30 -5.65 -23.57
C LYS A 70 7.92 -5.53 -22.89
N ASN A 71 7.81 -5.87 -21.61
CA ASN A 71 6.58 -5.83 -20.83
C ASN A 71 6.48 -4.55 -19.97
N ALA A 72 7.54 -3.75 -19.85
CA ALA A 72 7.64 -2.67 -18.87
C ALA A 72 6.50 -1.64 -18.97
N GLU A 73 6.17 -1.17 -20.17
CA GLU A 73 5.05 -0.24 -20.36
C GLU A 73 3.70 -0.85 -20.00
N LYS A 74 3.49 -2.13 -20.32
CA LYS A 74 2.24 -2.83 -20.02
C LYS A 74 2.08 -3.04 -18.52
N VAL A 75 3.16 -3.44 -17.85
CA VAL A 75 3.22 -3.60 -16.39
C VAL A 75 2.98 -2.26 -15.69
N SER A 76 3.59 -1.18 -16.18
CA SER A 76 3.40 0.18 -15.66
C SER A 76 1.93 0.62 -15.70
N ARG A 77 1.24 0.40 -16.83
CA ARG A 77 -0.20 0.69 -16.94
C ARG A 77 -1.04 -0.17 -16.00
N ILE A 78 -0.75 -1.46 -15.89
CA ILE A 78 -1.44 -2.38 -14.96
C ILE A 78 -1.30 -1.87 -13.52
N LEU A 79 -0.09 -1.48 -13.11
CA LEU A 79 0.16 -0.94 -11.76
C LEU A 79 -0.66 0.32 -11.51
N GLN A 80 -0.54 1.32 -12.39
CA GLN A 80 -1.23 2.59 -12.24
C GLN A 80 -2.75 2.40 -12.21
N GLU A 81 -3.33 1.77 -13.23
CA GLU A 81 -4.79 1.58 -13.32
C GLU A 81 -5.34 0.76 -12.15
N THR A 82 -4.61 -0.26 -11.69
CA THR A 82 -5.09 -1.13 -10.62
C THR A 82 -5.00 -0.43 -9.26
N MET A 83 -3.90 0.27 -8.98
CA MET A 83 -3.72 0.95 -7.71
C MET A 83 -4.61 2.20 -7.59
N GLU A 84 -4.81 2.98 -8.66
CA GLU A 84 -5.69 4.17 -8.62
C GLU A 84 -7.17 3.78 -8.42
N ASN A 85 -7.59 2.61 -8.92
CA ASN A 85 -8.98 2.16 -8.89
C ASN A 85 -9.26 1.08 -7.83
N ILE A 86 -8.37 0.84 -6.87
CA ILE A 86 -8.52 -0.26 -5.91
C ILE A 86 -9.72 -0.10 -4.97
N TYR A 87 -10.15 1.14 -4.72
CA TYR A 87 -11.27 1.44 -3.82
C TYR A 87 -12.02 2.71 -4.26
N PRO A 88 -12.86 2.62 -5.31
CA PRO A 88 -13.55 3.78 -5.89
C PRO A 88 -14.56 4.43 -4.92
N GLU A 89 -15.04 3.70 -3.91
CA GLU A 89 -15.97 4.20 -2.89
C GLU A 89 -15.34 5.18 -1.91
N LEU A 90 -14.01 5.42 -1.97
CA LEU A 90 -13.32 6.35 -1.08
C LEU A 90 -13.78 7.81 -1.27
N GLY A 91 -14.37 8.14 -2.42
CA GLY A 91 -14.85 9.49 -2.75
C GLY A 91 -13.72 10.47 -3.11
N ILE A 92 -12.47 10.01 -3.17
CA ILE A 92 -11.30 10.76 -3.64
C ILE A 92 -10.52 9.91 -4.64
N ARG A 93 -9.76 10.57 -5.52
CA ARG A 93 -8.86 9.90 -6.45
C ARG A 93 -7.54 9.58 -5.76
N LEU A 94 -7.13 8.31 -5.76
CA LEU A 94 -5.76 7.92 -5.43
C LEU A 94 -4.91 8.14 -6.68
N LYS A 95 -3.83 8.92 -6.55
CA LYS A 95 -2.88 9.15 -7.65
C LYS A 95 -1.70 8.20 -7.48
N VAL A 96 -1.28 7.55 -8.56
CA VAL A 96 -0.14 6.65 -8.57
C VAL A 96 0.86 7.10 -9.62
N ASP A 97 2.09 7.37 -9.17
CA ASP A 97 3.23 7.67 -10.04
C ASP A 97 4.01 6.37 -10.30
N VAL A 98 4.46 6.17 -11.54
CA VAL A 98 5.19 4.96 -11.96
C VAL A 98 6.44 5.34 -12.73
N SER A 99 7.58 4.81 -12.28
CA SER A 99 8.88 4.90 -12.96
C SER A 99 9.29 3.55 -13.53
N ILE A 100 10.12 3.56 -14.58
CA ILE A 100 10.73 2.37 -15.19
C ILE A 100 12.23 2.61 -15.25
N GLY A 101 13.02 1.65 -14.76
CA GLY A 101 14.49 1.72 -14.69
C GLY A 101 15.10 0.32 -14.71
N LYS A 102 16.39 0.22 -15.04
CA LYS A 102 17.08 -1.10 -15.11
C LYS A 102 17.55 -1.59 -13.75
N ASN A 103 17.64 -0.68 -12.79
CA ASN A 103 17.92 -0.97 -11.39
C ASN A 103 17.19 0.07 -10.53
N TRP A 104 17.12 -0.20 -9.24
CA TRP A 104 16.40 0.68 -8.32
C TRP A 104 16.98 2.09 -8.25
N GLY A 105 18.31 2.27 -8.39
CA GLY A 105 18.93 3.59 -8.39
C GLY A 105 18.49 4.50 -9.54
N GLU A 106 17.87 3.94 -10.57
CA GLU A 106 17.35 4.67 -11.75
C GLU A 106 15.83 4.92 -11.69
N LEU A 107 15.13 4.40 -10.67
CA LEU A 107 13.67 4.56 -10.50
C LEU A 107 13.28 5.90 -9.86
#